data_AF-R7HFU0-F1
#
_entry.id   AF-R7HFU0-F1
#
_cell.length_a   1.000
_cell.length_b   1.000
_cell.length_c   1.000
_cell.angle_alpha   90.00
_cell.angle_beta   90.00
_cell.angle_gamma   90.00
#
_symmetry.space_group_name_H-M   'P 1'
#
loop_
_entity.id
_entity.type
_entity.pdbx_description
1 polymer ?
#
loop_
_entity_poly.entity_id
_entity_poly.type
_entity_poly.pdbx_seq_one_letter_code
_entity_poly.pdbx_strand_id
1 'polypeptide(L)'
;MKSSKKIVICVLLIVTSFISLILINTNTNKTFKYKGSTIALTVDGNNATSFPTNGKYKVTVNCNNAKGRWNPKTWKLEITKITGTVTCDVSFNSSVSNLTSLINNRTTKSENGYRYEGKDPNNYIWFNDELWRIIGNIPVCLTSGCSSTQNRAKIIRNDSIGAIKYGSNSIWIGSNIQNLLNTCYLGKKSSCDSYCITSSSTVKGTCDYSADGIDANDYYGKMVEDVYFNVGAGDETYKTAANYYTQEIATHATSASKIGLMYASDWGYANDEFNGELGFTTMPFGSSKNNWLSSNNEWTMSGYSSSNPLIVSHLGSLFSNASSNGSSIRPVLYLKSNVYVTGGTGTKVDPYRIGM
;
A
#
# COMPACT_ATOMS: atom_id res chain seq x y z
N MET A 1 -51.82 63.41 2.95
CA MET A 1 -50.83 62.47 3.54
C MET A 1 -51.29 61.01 3.71
N LYS A 2 -52.48 60.58 3.25
CA LYS A 2 -52.90 59.15 3.33
C LYS A 2 -52.48 58.30 2.11
N SER A 3 -52.34 58.91 0.91
CA SER A 3 -51.97 58.20 -0.32
C SER A 3 -50.49 57.79 -0.37
N SER A 4 -49.58 58.66 0.12
CA SER A 4 -48.14 58.40 0.12
C SER A 4 -47.73 57.20 0.99
N LYS A 5 -48.40 56.95 2.12
CA LYS A 5 -48.13 55.77 2.96
C LYS A 5 -48.46 54.44 2.26
N LYS A 6 -49.52 54.39 1.44
CA LYS A 6 -49.88 53.17 0.68
C LYS A 6 -48.87 52.85 -0.42
N ILE A 7 -48.36 53.88 -1.10
CA ILE A 7 -47.33 53.73 -2.13
C ILE A 7 -46.01 53.23 -1.52
N VAL A 8 -45.60 53.82 -0.39
CA VAL A 8 -44.37 53.40 0.33
C VAL A 8 -44.46 51.95 0.80
N ILE A 9 -45.61 51.51 1.31
CA ILE A 9 -45.83 50.11 1.73
C ILE A 9 -45.79 49.15 0.53
N CYS A 10 -46.39 49.52 -0.62
CA CYS A 10 -46.33 48.69 -1.83
C CYS A 10 -44.90 48.56 -2.36
N VAL A 11 -44.13 49.65 -2.39
CA VAL A 11 -42.73 49.61 -2.83
C VAL A 11 -41.89 48.77 -1.88
N LEU A 12 -42.11 48.86 -0.56
CA LEU A 12 -41.41 48.01 0.41
C LEU A 12 -41.70 46.52 0.19
N LEU A 13 -42.97 46.16 -0.05
CA LEU A 13 -43.38 44.77 -0.30
C LEU A 13 -42.83 44.22 -1.62
N ILE A 14 -42.71 45.05 -2.65
CA ILE A 14 -42.11 44.67 -3.92
C ILE A 14 -40.59 44.47 -3.74
N VAL A 15 -39.91 45.37 -3.03
CA VAL A 15 -38.47 45.26 -2.75
C VAL A 15 -38.17 44.04 -1.88
N THR A 16 -38.97 43.75 -0.85
CA THR A 16 -38.79 42.53 -0.05
C THR A 16 -39.06 41.28 -0.87
N SER A 17 -40.07 41.28 -1.76
CA SER A 17 -40.32 40.17 -2.69
C SER A 17 -39.13 39.93 -3.63
N PHE A 18 -38.55 40.98 -4.21
CA PHE A 18 -37.36 40.86 -5.06
C PHE A 18 -36.12 40.40 -4.28
N ILE A 19 -35.90 40.88 -3.06
CA ILE A 19 -34.81 40.40 -2.19
C ILE A 19 -35.02 38.91 -1.84
N SER A 20 -36.27 38.50 -1.58
CA SER A 20 -36.64 37.11 -1.34
C SER A 20 -36.37 36.23 -2.56
N LEU A 21 -36.70 36.73 -3.77
CA LEU A 21 -36.48 36.03 -5.03
C LEU A 21 -34.98 35.90 -5.39
N ILE A 22 -34.19 36.93 -5.08
CA ILE A 22 -32.72 36.92 -5.24
C ILE A 22 -32.06 35.99 -4.21
N LEU A 23 -32.61 35.88 -2.99
CA LEU A 23 -32.20 34.88 -2.00
C LEU A 23 -32.60 33.45 -2.40
N ILE A 24 -33.68 33.25 -3.18
CA ILE A 24 -34.07 31.94 -3.74
C ILE A 24 -33.14 31.50 -4.89
N ASN A 25 -32.29 32.38 -5.41
CA ASN A 25 -31.09 31.98 -6.17
C ASN A 25 -29.98 31.40 -5.25
N THR A 26 -30.39 30.73 -4.17
CA THR A 26 -29.55 29.80 -3.44
C THR A 26 -28.91 28.84 -4.45
N ASN A 27 -27.58 28.70 -4.38
CA ASN A 27 -26.81 27.66 -5.02
C ASN A 27 -27.47 26.30 -4.75
N THR A 28 -28.41 25.89 -5.60
CA THR A 28 -28.90 24.53 -5.60
C THR A 28 -27.75 23.70 -6.13
N ASN A 29 -27.02 23.05 -5.22
CA ASN A 29 -26.02 22.07 -5.58
C ASN A 29 -26.67 21.12 -6.59
N LYS A 30 -26.19 21.14 -7.84
CA LYS A 30 -26.77 20.31 -8.90
C LYS A 30 -26.63 18.86 -8.46
N THR A 31 -27.76 18.15 -8.37
CA THR A 31 -27.77 16.74 -8.02
C THR A 31 -28.29 15.90 -9.17
N PHE A 32 -27.91 14.63 -9.21
CA PHE A 32 -28.44 13.64 -10.14
C PHE A 32 -28.71 12.32 -9.43
N LYS A 33 -29.50 11.44 -10.07
CA LYS A 33 -29.81 10.11 -9.53
C LYS A 33 -28.80 9.08 -10.01
N TYR A 34 -28.29 8.28 -9.10
CA TYR A 34 -27.40 7.15 -9.39
C TYR A 34 -27.80 5.96 -8.53
N LYS A 35 -28.22 4.85 -9.17
CA LYS A 35 -28.68 3.62 -8.49
C LYS A 35 -29.67 3.90 -7.35
N GLY A 36 -30.67 4.75 -7.59
CA GLY A 36 -31.69 5.13 -6.60
C GLY A 36 -31.24 6.15 -5.54
N SER A 37 -29.95 6.50 -5.49
CA SER A 37 -29.38 7.50 -4.56
C SER A 37 -29.34 8.89 -5.20
N THR A 38 -29.40 9.94 -4.38
CA THR A 38 -29.20 11.33 -4.84
C THR A 38 -27.74 11.73 -4.66
N ILE A 39 -27.08 12.14 -5.74
CA ILE A 39 -25.65 12.47 -5.73
C ILE A 39 -25.47 13.96 -6.00
N ALA A 40 -24.78 14.67 -5.11
CA ALA A 40 -24.17 15.95 -5.41
C ALA A 40 -22.71 15.70 -5.83
N LEU A 41 -22.31 16.21 -6.99
CA LEU A 41 -20.98 15.96 -7.53
C LEU A 41 -20.26 17.26 -7.81
N THR A 42 -19.02 17.34 -7.35
CA THR A 42 -18.08 18.41 -7.70
C THR A 42 -16.85 17.86 -8.40
N VAL A 43 -16.37 18.57 -9.41
CA VAL A 43 -15.08 18.33 -10.07
C VAL A 43 -14.31 19.63 -9.99
N ASP A 44 -13.19 19.61 -9.26
CA ASP A 44 -12.35 20.79 -9.01
C ASP A 44 -13.14 21.99 -8.46
N GLY A 45 -14.05 21.71 -7.53
CA GLY A 45 -14.93 22.69 -6.90
C GLY A 45 -16.16 23.10 -7.73
N ASN A 46 -16.27 22.66 -8.98
CA ASN A 46 -17.39 23.00 -9.85
C ASN A 46 -18.46 21.90 -9.83
N ASN A 47 -19.73 22.29 -9.75
CA ASN A 47 -20.86 21.37 -9.80
C ASN A 47 -20.91 20.61 -11.13
N ALA A 48 -21.11 19.29 -11.08
CA ALA A 48 -21.23 18.41 -12.24
C ALA A 48 -22.45 17.48 -12.12
N THR A 49 -22.96 17.01 -13.27
CA THR A 49 -24.15 16.13 -13.35
C THR A 49 -23.83 14.73 -13.84
N SER A 50 -22.55 14.42 -14.04
CA SER A 50 -22.05 13.10 -14.43
C SER A 50 -20.62 12.93 -13.94
N PHE A 51 -20.26 11.71 -13.54
CA PHE A 51 -18.87 11.40 -13.14
C PHE A 51 -17.90 11.73 -14.29
N PRO A 52 -16.73 12.31 -14.00
CA PRO A 52 -15.72 12.57 -15.02
C PRO A 52 -15.23 11.25 -15.63
N THR A 53 -14.62 11.33 -16.82
CA THR A 53 -13.87 10.20 -17.38
C THR A 53 -12.72 9.80 -16.47
N ASN A 54 -12.24 8.55 -16.63
CA ASN A 54 -11.09 8.07 -15.86
C ASN A 54 -9.89 9.03 -16.00
N GLY A 55 -9.27 9.35 -14.87
CA GLY A 55 -8.18 10.30 -14.80
C GLY A 55 -7.57 10.41 -13.41
N LYS A 56 -6.56 11.27 -13.31
CA LYS A 56 -5.78 11.49 -12.09
C LYS A 56 -6.57 12.35 -11.09
N TYR A 57 -7.33 11.71 -10.21
CA TYR A 57 -8.17 12.41 -9.21
C TYR A 57 -8.03 11.84 -7.80
N LYS A 58 -8.05 12.72 -6.81
CA LYS A 58 -8.41 12.40 -5.43
C LYS A 58 -9.92 12.47 -5.33
N VAL A 59 -10.53 11.44 -4.76
CA VAL A 59 -11.97 11.31 -4.66
C VAL A 59 -12.38 11.20 -3.20
N THR A 60 -13.24 12.13 -2.78
CA THR A 60 -13.89 12.10 -1.47
C THR A 60 -15.35 11.70 -1.67
N VAL A 61 -15.85 10.80 -0.82
CA VAL A 61 -17.24 10.34 -0.84
C VAL A 61 -17.79 10.39 0.58
N ASN A 62 -18.80 11.22 0.79
CA ASN A 62 -19.54 11.29 2.05
C ASN A 62 -21.00 10.98 1.76
N CYS A 63 -21.55 9.97 2.44
CA CYS A 63 -22.95 9.60 2.25
C CYS A 63 -23.70 9.65 3.57
N ASN A 64 -24.96 10.11 3.50
CA ASN A 64 -25.94 9.98 4.56
C ASN A 64 -26.74 8.68 4.36
N ASN A 65 -27.06 7.99 5.45
CA ASN A 65 -27.80 6.72 5.47
C ASN A 65 -27.17 5.58 4.65
N ALA A 66 -25.87 5.68 4.35
CA ALA A 66 -25.09 4.65 3.67
C ALA A 66 -23.59 4.85 3.88
N LYS A 67 -22.79 3.87 3.48
CA LYS A 67 -21.34 3.99 3.29
C LYS A 67 -21.02 4.04 1.81
N GLY A 68 -20.51 5.18 1.37
CA GLY A 68 -20.05 5.37 0.00
C GLY A 68 -18.54 5.26 -0.12
N ARG A 69 -18.06 4.73 -1.24
CA ARG A 69 -16.66 4.82 -1.62
C ARG A 69 -16.50 4.86 -3.12
N TRP A 70 -15.46 5.53 -3.60
CA TRP A 70 -15.03 5.42 -4.98
C TRP A 70 -14.13 4.20 -5.18
N ASN A 71 -14.39 3.42 -6.22
CA ASN A 71 -13.52 2.34 -6.67
C ASN A 71 -12.74 2.78 -7.91
N PRO A 72 -11.43 3.03 -7.80
CA PRO A 72 -10.62 3.50 -8.92
C PRO A 72 -10.34 2.40 -9.95
N LYS A 73 -10.38 1.11 -9.57
CA LYS A 73 -10.23 -0.04 -10.48
C LYS A 73 -11.41 -0.16 -11.44
N THR A 74 -12.64 0.01 -10.94
CA THR A 74 -13.86 -0.11 -11.76
C THR A 74 -14.43 1.22 -12.22
N TRP A 75 -13.83 2.33 -11.77
CA TRP A 75 -14.27 3.71 -12.00
C TRP A 75 -15.75 3.95 -11.64
N LYS A 76 -16.16 3.44 -10.47
CA LYS A 76 -17.57 3.46 -10.03
C LYS A 76 -17.69 3.89 -8.57
N LEU A 77 -18.79 4.59 -8.29
CA LEU A 77 -19.27 4.82 -6.93
C LEU A 77 -19.91 3.54 -6.39
N GLU A 78 -19.39 3.05 -5.28
CA GLU A 78 -19.90 1.95 -4.48
C GLU A 78 -20.67 2.52 -3.29
N ILE A 79 -21.92 2.07 -3.10
CA ILE A 79 -22.79 2.47 -1.98
C ILE A 79 -23.24 1.20 -1.29
N THR A 80 -23.00 1.11 0.01
CA THR A 80 -23.27 -0.07 0.83
C THR A 80 -23.92 0.32 2.15
N LYS A 81 -24.37 -0.66 2.95
CA LYS A 81 -24.94 -0.44 4.30
C LYS A 81 -26.06 0.61 4.32
N ILE A 82 -27.02 0.47 3.40
CA ILE A 82 -28.13 1.42 3.23
C ILE A 82 -29.13 1.25 4.38
N THR A 83 -29.47 2.35 5.05
CA THR A 83 -30.42 2.39 6.18
C THR A 83 -31.65 3.25 5.89
N GLY A 84 -31.73 3.86 4.71
CA GLY A 84 -32.83 4.74 4.32
C GLY A 84 -32.54 5.45 3.00
N THR A 85 -33.17 6.60 2.78
CA THR A 85 -32.93 7.43 1.60
C THR A 85 -31.48 7.93 1.57
N VAL A 86 -30.74 7.54 0.53
CA VAL A 86 -29.32 7.87 0.41
C VAL A 86 -29.11 9.19 -0.32
N THR A 87 -28.30 10.04 0.30
CA THR A 87 -27.68 11.19 -0.36
C THR A 87 -26.17 11.09 -0.22
N CYS A 88 -25.43 11.41 -1.27
CA CYS A 88 -23.97 11.41 -1.24
C CYS A 88 -23.39 12.66 -1.87
N ASP A 89 -22.39 13.22 -1.21
CA ASP A 89 -21.50 14.24 -1.76
C ASP A 89 -20.24 13.55 -2.27
N VAL A 90 -19.98 13.71 -3.56
CA VAL A 90 -18.81 13.15 -4.24
C VAL A 90 -17.98 14.30 -4.79
N SER A 91 -16.69 14.30 -4.50
CA SER A 91 -15.77 15.34 -4.99
C SER A 91 -14.57 14.72 -5.67
N PHE A 92 -14.31 15.11 -6.91
CA PHE A 92 -13.11 14.80 -7.66
C PHE A 92 -12.20 16.03 -7.65
N ASN A 93 -10.95 15.83 -7.24
CA ASN A 93 -9.94 16.88 -7.24
C ASN A 93 -8.71 16.42 -8.05
N SER A 94 -8.39 17.12 -9.13
CA SER A 94 -7.29 16.82 -10.05
C SER A 94 -5.90 17.19 -9.48
N SER A 95 -5.84 17.98 -8.41
CA SER A 95 -4.60 18.31 -7.71
C SER A 95 -4.19 17.17 -6.78
N VAL A 96 -3.62 16.13 -7.38
CA VAL A 96 -3.20 14.88 -6.70
C VAL A 96 -1.69 14.73 -6.59
N SER A 97 -1.25 14.49 -5.36
CA SER A 97 0.12 14.09 -5.05
C SER A 97 0.34 12.62 -5.41
N ASN A 98 1.55 12.30 -5.86
CA ASN A 98 1.98 10.92 -6.04
C ASN A 98 2.08 10.22 -4.67
N LEU A 99 2.02 8.89 -4.67
CA LEU A 99 2.11 8.09 -3.45
C LEU A 99 3.42 8.36 -2.69
N THR A 100 4.54 8.49 -3.41
CA THR A 100 5.85 8.77 -2.81
C THR A 100 5.91 10.12 -2.08
N SER A 101 5.27 11.16 -2.61
CA SER A 101 5.18 12.46 -1.92
C SER A 101 4.37 12.36 -0.62
N LEU A 102 3.28 11.58 -0.63
CA LEU A 102 2.49 11.34 0.58
C LEU A 102 3.31 10.56 1.62
N ILE A 103 4.03 9.52 1.21
CA ILE A 103 4.91 8.75 2.10
C ILE A 103 5.92 9.68 2.76
N ASN A 104 6.68 10.45 1.97
CA ASN A 104 7.71 11.34 2.50
C ASN A 104 7.20 12.31 3.59
N ASN A 105 5.95 12.77 3.47
CA ASN A 105 5.32 13.69 4.44
C ASN A 105 4.80 12.99 5.71
N ARG A 106 4.78 11.66 5.75
CA ARG A 106 4.19 10.84 6.82
C ARG A 106 5.20 9.96 7.55
N THR A 107 6.46 9.99 7.11
CA THR A 107 7.52 9.08 7.56
C THR A 107 8.73 9.83 8.09
N THR A 108 9.52 9.16 8.91
CA THR A 108 10.87 9.62 9.28
C THR A 108 11.80 9.48 8.07
N LYS A 109 12.65 10.49 7.85
CA LYS A 109 13.72 10.43 6.86
C LYS A 109 14.99 9.87 7.51
N SER A 110 15.48 8.76 6.98
CA SER A 110 16.82 8.25 7.25
C SER A 110 17.76 8.54 6.07
N GLU A 111 19.06 8.33 6.26
CA GLU A 111 20.05 8.31 5.16
C GLU A 111 19.67 7.30 4.05
N ASN A 112 18.95 6.24 4.40
CA ASN A 112 18.70 5.09 3.53
C ASN A 112 17.25 5.05 3.00
N GLY A 113 16.54 6.18 3.02
CA GLY A 113 15.17 6.33 2.53
C GLY A 113 14.16 6.80 3.59
N TYR A 114 12.89 6.87 3.19
CA TYR A 114 11.76 7.29 4.03
C TYR A 114 10.98 6.06 4.49
N ARG A 115 10.77 5.87 5.80
CA ARG A 115 10.14 4.65 6.33
C ARG A 115 9.08 4.94 7.38
N TYR A 116 8.06 4.09 7.39
CA TYR A 116 7.09 4.04 8.47
C TYR A 116 7.69 3.26 9.65
N GLU A 117 7.52 3.79 10.85
CA GLU A 117 8.12 3.28 12.09
C GLU A 117 7.06 3.20 13.19
N GLY A 118 7.32 2.43 14.24
CA GLY A 118 6.43 2.34 15.40
C GLY A 118 5.35 1.26 15.25
N LYS A 119 4.44 1.22 16.23
CA LYS A 119 3.49 0.10 16.40
C LYS A 119 2.40 0.01 15.34
N ASP A 120 1.80 1.14 14.95
CA ASP A 120 0.73 1.19 13.95
C ASP A 120 0.64 2.57 13.29
N PRO A 121 1.52 2.89 12.33
CA PRO A 121 1.69 4.25 11.82
C PRO A 121 0.69 4.64 10.71
N ASN A 122 -0.47 3.98 10.65
CA ASN A 122 -1.49 4.20 9.60
C ASN A 122 -0.93 4.12 8.18
N ASN A 123 -0.22 3.03 7.90
CA ASN A 123 0.45 2.76 6.63
C ASN A 123 -0.27 1.69 5.78
N TYR A 124 -1.57 1.48 5.97
CA TYR A 124 -2.35 0.51 5.19
C TYR A 124 -2.68 1.05 3.80
N ILE A 125 -2.57 0.17 2.81
CA ILE A 125 -2.86 0.44 1.40
C ILE A 125 -3.68 -0.70 0.83
N TRP A 126 -4.66 -0.38 -0.02
CA TRP A 126 -5.45 -1.41 -0.70
C TRP A 126 -4.85 -1.73 -2.06
N PHE A 127 -4.36 -2.96 -2.18
CA PHE A 127 -3.66 -3.45 -3.36
C PHE A 127 -4.07 -4.89 -3.63
N ASN A 128 -4.22 -5.25 -4.91
CA ASN A 128 -4.67 -6.59 -5.33
C ASN A 128 -5.94 -7.08 -4.64
N ASP A 129 -6.92 -6.17 -4.47
CA ASP A 129 -8.20 -6.46 -3.82
C ASP A 129 -8.11 -6.93 -2.34
N GLU A 130 -7.00 -6.63 -1.66
CA GLU A 130 -6.78 -6.95 -0.25
C GLU A 130 -5.97 -5.86 0.49
N LEU A 131 -5.75 -6.05 1.79
CA LEU A 131 -4.93 -5.14 2.61
C LEU A 131 -3.44 -5.45 2.47
N TRP A 132 -2.69 -4.39 2.21
CA TRP A 132 -1.23 -4.35 2.17
C TRP A 132 -0.76 -3.22 3.10
N ARG A 133 0.53 -3.17 3.36
CA ARG A 133 1.17 -2.11 4.15
C ARG A 133 2.33 -1.48 3.40
N ILE A 134 2.51 -0.18 3.57
CA ILE A 134 3.60 0.57 2.97
C ILE A 134 4.81 0.48 3.90
N ILE A 135 5.93 -0.05 3.41
CA ILE A 135 7.20 -0.01 4.14
C ILE A 135 7.75 1.41 4.11
N GLY A 136 7.80 2.02 2.92
CA GLY A 136 8.36 3.34 2.75
C GLY A 136 8.59 3.74 1.31
N ASN A 137 9.30 4.85 1.12
CA ASN A 137 9.80 5.30 -0.17
C ASN A 137 11.32 5.07 -0.18
N ILE A 138 11.72 3.95 -0.78
CA ILE A 138 13.02 3.31 -0.57
C ILE A 138 13.82 3.30 -1.87
N PRO A 139 15.13 3.59 -1.83
CA PRO A 139 15.99 3.49 -3.01
C PRO A 139 16.05 2.06 -3.55
N VAL A 140 15.91 1.92 -4.87
CA VAL A 140 16.04 0.63 -5.56
C VAL A 140 16.62 0.81 -6.96
N CYS A 141 17.27 -0.22 -7.48
CA CYS A 141 17.79 -0.23 -8.84
C CYS A 141 16.72 -0.61 -9.86
N LEU A 142 16.64 0.18 -10.93
CA LEU A 142 15.69 -0.03 -12.03
C LEU A 142 16.37 -0.48 -13.33
N THR A 143 17.70 -0.54 -13.32
CA THR A 143 18.52 -1.01 -14.44
C THR A 143 19.58 -1.96 -13.92
N SER A 144 19.98 -2.93 -14.74
CA SER A 144 21.01 -3.91 -14.39
C SER A 144 22.34 -3.19 -14.18
N GLY A 145 23.07 -3.55 -13.13
CA GLY A 145 24.37 -2.91 -12.81
C GLY A 145 24.27 -1.41 -12.52
N CYS A 146 23.12 -0.94 -12.05
CA CYS A 146 22.86 0.44 -11.65
C CYS A 146 24.04 1.10 -10.89
N SER A 147 24.46 2.28 -11.36
CA SER A 147 25.36 3.16 -10.61
C SER A 147 24.62 4.08 -9.64
N SER A 148 23.29 4.16 -9.77
CA SER A 148 22.42 4.98 -8.94
C SER A 148 21.05 4.33 -8.76
N THR A 149 20.42 4.61 -7.63
CA THR A 149 19.10 4.11 -7.27
C THR A 149 18.03 5.19 -7.48
N GLN A 150 16.78 4.77 -7.60
CA GLN A 150 15.63 5.66 -7.54
C GLN A 150 14.72 5.26 -6.40
N ASN A 151 14.14 6.24 -5.72
CA ASN A 151 13.16 5.97 -4.69
C ASN A 151 11.84 5.48 -5.30
N ARG A 152 11.31 4.40 -4.75
CA ARG A 152 10.02 3.81 -5.11
C ARG A 152 9.23 3.47 -3.85
N ALA A 153 7.91 3.58 -3.94
CA ALA A 153 7.03 3.15 -2.86
C ALA A 153 7.12 1.62 -2.74
N LYS A 154 7.64 1.15 -1.62
CA LYS A 154 7.78 -0.27 -1.30
C LYS A 154 6.61 -0.71 -0.42
N ILE A 155 5.92 -1.76 -0.81
CA ILE A 155 4.77 -2.30 -0.08
C ILE A 155 4.99 -3.78 0.25
N ILE A 156 4.37 -4.24 1.32
CA ILE A 156 4.36 -5.63 1.78
C ILE A 156 2.92 -6.09 1.97
N ARG A 157 2.62 -7.33 1.60
CA ARG A 157 1.32 -7.93 1.87
C ARG A 157 1.06 -7.93 3.38
N ASN A 158 -0.17 -7.69 3.82
CA ASN A 158 -0.44 -7.65 5.27
C ASN A 158 -0.23 -9.03 5.92
N ASP A 159 -0.73 -10.08 5.25
CA ASP A 159 -0.72 -11.44 5.75
C ASP A 159 0.24 -12.34 4.96
N SER A 160 0.76 -13.37 5.63
CA SER A 160 1.62 -14.41 5.02
C SER A 160 0.87 -15.21 3.96
N ILE A 161 1.59 -15.68 2.93
CA ILE A 161 1.07 -16.62 1.91
C ILE A 161 1.52 -18.07 2.18
N GLY A 162 1.92 -18.37 3.43
CA GLY A 162 2.28 -19.71 3.87
C GLY A 162 3.76 -19.89 4.19
N ALA A 163 4.10 -21.06 4.71
CA ALA A 163 5.44 -21.40 5.17
C ALA A 163 6.24 -22.11 4.07
N ILE A 164 7.14 -21.40 3.40
CA ILE A 164 7.92 -21.91 2.27
C ILE A 164 9.38 -22.03 2.68
N LYS A 165 10.06 -23.10 2.24
CA LYS A 165 11.50 -23.23 2.45
C LYS A 165 12.29 -22.52 1.35
N TYR A 166 13.49 -22.06 1.69
CA TYR A 166 14.42 -21.49 0.73
C TYR A 166 14.82 -22.49 -0.37
N GLY A 167 14.99 -23.76 0.00
CA GLY A 167 15.31 -24.85 -0.92
C GLY A 167 16.76 -25.32 -0.74
N SER A 168 17.36 -25.81 -1.81
CA SER A 168 18.79 -26.19 -1.82
C SER A 168 19.72 -24.97 -1.85
N ASN A 169 19.19 -23.79 -2.19
CA ASN A 169 19.89 -22.52 -2.14
C ASN A 169 19.58 -21.81 -0.82
N SER A 170 20.60 -21.23 -0.19
CA SER A 170 20.47 -20.49 1.08
C SER A 170 20.46 -18.97 0.90
N ILE A 171 20.51 -18.50 -0.34
CA ILE A 171 20.45 -17.09 -0.73
C ILE A 171 19.21 -16.83 -1.58
N TRP A 172 18.82 -15.56 -1.71
CA TRP A 172 17.64 -15.15 -2.49
C TRP A 172 17.68 -15.64 -3.95
N ILE A 173 18.79 -15.40 -4.65
CA ILE A 173 18.93 -15.72 -6.07
C ILE A 173 18.90 -17.24 -6.28
N GLY A 174 17.99 -17.70 -7.14
CA GLY A 174 17.77 -19.10 -7.44
C GLY A 174 16.98 -19.86 -6.36
N SER A 175 16.52 -19.22 -5.29
CA SER A 175 15.73 -19.88 -4.25
C SER A 175 14.37 -20.35 -4.76
N ASN A 176 13.80 -21.35 -4.08
CA ASN A 176 12.43 -21.78 -4.32
C ASN A 176 11.44 -20.62 -4.11
N ILE A 177 11.70 -19.76 -3.12
CA ILE A 177 10.84 -18.63 -2.80
C ILE A 177 10.86 -17.60 -3.94
N GLN A 178 12.04 -17.23 -4.47
CA GLN A 178 12.13 -16.30 -5.60
C GLN A 178 11.33 -16.81 -6.80
N ASN A 179 11.52 -18.10 -7.13
CA ASN A 179 10.84 -18.73 -8.26
C ASN A 179 9.32 -18.81 -8.04
N LEU A 180 8.87 -19.20 -6.84
CA LEU A 180 7.46 -19.21 -6.47
C LEU A 180 6.83 -17.82 -6.62
N LEU A 181 7.45 -16.78 -6.06
CA LEU A 181 6.88 -15.44 -6.10
C LEU A 181 6.81 -14.89 -7.53
N ASN A 182 7.89 -15.04 -8.31
CA ASN A 182 7.99 -14.39 -9.63
C ASN A 182 7.46 -15.24 -10.80
N THR A 183 7.19 -16.54 -10.59
CA THR A 183 6.61 -17.41 -11.63
C THR A 183 5.15 -17.78 -11.34
N CYS A 184 4.85 -18.00 -10.06
CA CYS A 184 3.60 -18.60 -9.62
C CYS A 184 2.64 -17.55 -9.08
N TYR A 185 3.08 -16.80 -8.05
CA TYR A 185 2.27 -15.74 -7.44
C TYR A 185 2.01 -14.58 -8.42
N LEU A 186 3.03 -14.12 -9.16
CA LEU A 186 2.90 -13.11 -10.23
C LEU A 186 2.16 -13.60 -11.50
N GLY A 187 1.87 -14.89 -11.59
CA GLY A 187 1.20 -15.50 -12.74
C GLY A 187 -0.21 -16.02 -12.45
N LYS A 188 -0.73 -15.80 -11.22
CA LYS A 188 -1.98 -16.37 -10.73
C LYS A 188 -2.13 -17.88 -11.00
N LYS A 189 -1.05 -18.63 -10.83
CA LYS A 189 -1.04 -20.07 -11.16
C LYS A 189 -1.74 -20.89 -10.08
N SER A 190 -2.54 -21.87 -10.50
CA SER A 190 -3.25 -22.79 -9.60
C SER A 190 -2.42 -24.01 -9.18
N SER A 191 -1.29 -24.29 -9.85
CA SER A 191 -0.37 -25.37 -9.48
C SER A 191 1.06 -24.85 -9.52
N CYS A 192 1.72 -25.01 -8.36
CA CYS A 192 3.05 -24.50 -8.05
C CYS A 192 3.90 -25.54 -7.32
N ASP A 193 3.55 -26.81 -7.47
CA ASP A 193 4.06 -27.95 -6.68
C ASP A 193 5.59 -28.01 -6.67
N SER A 194 6.27 -27.62 -7.77
CA SER A 194 7.73 -27.61 -7.86
C SER A 194 8.43 -26.61 -6.91
N TYR A 195 7.73 -25.55 -6.50
CA TYR A 195 8.28 -24.49 -5.64
C TYR A 195 7.59 -24.43 -4.27
N CYS A 196 6.40 -25.00 -4.14
CA CYS A 196 5.57 -25.02 -2.93
C CYS A 196 6.02 -26.09 -1.92
N ILE A 197 7.23 -25.93 -1.37
CA ILE A 197 7.79 -26.92 -0.45
C ILE A 197 7.79 -26.39 0.98
N THR A 198 6.93 -26.95 1.82
CA THR A 198 6.88 -26.72 3.28
C THR A 198 7.74 -27.80 3.97
N SER A 199 8.14 -27.61 5.24
CA SER A 199 9.19 -28.40 5.94
C SER A 199 8.95 -29.91 6.11
N SER A 200 7.83 -30.47 5.65
CA SER A 200 7.64 -31.92 5.48
C SER A 200 6.69 -32.20 4.31
N SER A 201 6.94 -33.29 3.59
CA SER A 201 6.40 -33.66 2.27
C SER A 201 5.01 -33.10 1.89
N THR A 202 5.00 -32.25 0.86
CA THR A 202 3.89 -32.02 -0.09
C THR A 202 2.48 -32.02 0.50
N VAL A 203 2.12 -30.93 1.18
CA VAL A 203 0.70 -30.58 1.35
C VAL A 203 0.22 -29.91 0.06
N LYS A 204 -0.47 -30.67 -0.80
CA LYS A 204 -1.15 -30.10 -1.97
C LYS A 204 -2.28 -29.16 -1.51
N GLY A 205 -2.33 -27.94 -2.07
CA GLY A 205 -3.36 -26.93 -1.78
C GLY A 205 -2.85 -25.62 -1.16
N THR A 206 -1.60 -25.55 -0.67
CA THR A 206 -1.07 -24.34 0.00
C THR A 206 -0.54 -23.26 -0.97
N CYS A 207 -0.40 -23.56 -2.26
CA CYS A 207 0.13 -22.63 -3.27
C CYS A 207 -0.70 -22.59 -4.55
N ASP A 208 -2.03 -22.56 -4.39
CA ASP A 208 -2.94 -22.13 -5.47
C ASP A 208 -3.10 -20.61 -5.38
N TYR A 209 -2.52 -19.90 -6.35
CA TYR A 209 -2.55 -18.44 -6.42
C TYR A 209 -3.56 -17.92 -7.46
N SER A 210 -4.47 -18.77 -7.94
CA SER A 210 -5.48 -18.37 -8.93
C SER A 210 -6.45 -17.32 -8.41
N ALA A 211 -6.71 -17.31 -7.10
CA ALA A 211 -7.57 -16.32 -6.45
C ALA A 211 -6.78 -15.05 -6.06
N ASP A 212 -5.69 -15.20 -5.32
CA ASP A 212 -5.00 -14.15 -4.57
C ASP A 212 -3.63 -13.74 -5.15
N GLY A 213 -3.15 -14.42 -6.20
CA GLY A 213 -1.97 -14.00 -6.95
C GLY A 213 -2.15 -12.66 -7.65
N ILE A 214 -1.04 -12.10 -8.10
CA ILE A 214 -1.00 -10.84 -8.86
C ILE A 214 -1.02 -11.17 -10.34
N ASP A 215 -1.92 -10.57 -11.12
CA ASP A 215 -1.84 -10.60 -12.58
C ASP A 215 -1.10 -9.35 -13.05
N ALA A 216 0.10 -9.52 -13.62
CA ALA A 216 0.94 -8.43 -14.09
C ALA A 216 0.26 -7.50 -15.12
N ASN A 217 -0.82 -7.96 -15.78
CA ASN A 217 -1.54 -7.21 -16.81
C ASN A 217 -2.83 -6.55 -16.30
N ASP A 218 -3.22 -6.79 -15.06
CA ASP A 218 -4.43 -6.21 -14.49
C ASP A 218 -4.20 -4.78 -13.97
N TYR A 219 -5.24 -4.20 -13.35
CA TYR A 219 -5.18 -2.86 -12.78
C TYR A 219 -4.02 -2.67 -11.78
N TYR A 220 -3.80 -3.65 -10.89
CA TYR A 220 -2.77 -3.57 -9.86
C TYR A 220 -1.40 -4.02 -10.37
N GLY A 221 -1.34 -5.10 -11.17
CA GLY A 221 -0.08 -5.61 -11.72
C GLY A 221 0.66 -4.59 -12.59
N LYS A 222 -0.07 -3.77 -13.35
CA LYS A 222 0.51 -2.67 -14.14
C LYS A 222 1.23 -1.61 -13.30
N MET A 223 0.88 -1.48 -12.02
CA MET A 223 1.51 -0.56 -11.07
C MET A 223 2.83 -1.09 -10.52
N VAL A 224 3.12 -2.39 -10.68
CA VAL A 224 4.31 -3.04 -10.11
C VAL A 224 5.53 -2.78 -10.99
N GLU A 225 6.58 -2.27 -10.38
CA GLU A 225 7.86 -1.93 -11.01
C GLU A 225 8.71 -3.19 -11.22
N ASP A 226 9.44 -3.25 -12.34
CA ASP A 226 10.55 -4.20 -12.50
C ASP A 226 11.79 -3.65 -11.79
N VAL A 227 12.34 -4.41 -10.85
CA VAL A 227 13.49 -3.96 -10.06
C VAL A 227 14.61 -4.99 -10.02
N TYR A 228 15.82 -4.49 -9.83
CA TYR A 228 17.02 -5.27 -9.56
C TYR A 228 17.23 -5.23 -8.05
N PHE A 229 16.73 -6.25 -7.36
CA PHE A 229 16.79 -6.31 -5.90
C PHE A 229 18.23 -6.34 -5.37
N ASN A 230 18.42 -5.82 -4.16
CA ASN A 230 19.66 -5.86 -3.41
C ASN A 230 19.90 -7.29 -2.91
N VAL A 231 21.09 -7.84 -3.13
CA VAL A 231 21.41 -9.26 -2.86
C VAL A 231 22.81 -9.47 -2.30
N GLY A 232 23.42 -8.44 -1.71
CA GLY A 232 24.72 -8.56 -1.07
C GLY A 232 24.76 -9.65 0.00
N ALA A 233 25.87 -10.40 0.01
CA ALA A 233 26.06 -11.57 0.85
C ALA A 233 26.25 -11.20 2.32
N GLY A 234 25.78 -12.07 3.21
CA GLY A 234 26.08 -12.00 4.63
C GLY A 234 27.48 -12.48 4.98
N ASP A 235 27.94 -12.11 6.17
CA ASP A 235 29.30 -12.34 6.69
C ASP A 235 29.31 -13.07 8.05
N GLU A 236 28.19 -13.70 8.42
CA GLU A 236 28.01 -14.42 9.70
C GLU A 236 28.02 -13.54 10.96
N THR A 237 27.68 -12.25 10.82
CA THR A 237 27.51 -11.36 11.98
C THR A 237 26.15 -10.68 12.03
N TYR A 238 25.62 -10.51 13.25
CA TYR A 238 24.43 -9.69 13.49
C TYR A 238 24.78 -8.21 13.44
N LYS A 239 23.82 -7.40 12.97
CA LYS A 239 24.05 -6.00 12.60
C LYS A 239 22.91 -5.11 13.03
N THR A 240 23.19 -3.81 13.07
CA THR A 240 22.17 -2.76 13.09
C THR A 240 21.44 -2.70 11.75
N ALA A 241 20.30 -2.01 11.70
CA ALA A 241 19.54 -1.81 10.46
C ALA A 241 20.38 -1.16 9.34
N ALA A 242 21.20 -0.16 9.68
CA ALA A 242 22.07 0.54 8.74
C ALA A 242 23.17 -0.37 8.18
N ASN A 243 23.79 -1.18 9.02
CA ASN A 243 24.83 -2.11 8.56
C ASN A 243 24.25 -3.23 7.69
N TYR A 244 23.04 -3.73 7.99
CA TYR A 244 22.34 -4.63 7.07
C TYR A 244 22.02 -3.96 5.74
N TYR A 245 21.57 -2.71 5.74
CA TYR A 245 21.32 -1.97 4.50
C TYR A 245 22.58 -1.86 3.63
N THR A 246 23.72 -1.46 4.23
CA THR A 246 25.03 -1.39 3.55
C THR A 246 25.43 -2.74 2.95
N GLN A 247 25.24 -3.83 3.69
CA GLN A 247 25.50 -5.18 3.21
C GLN A 247 24.59 -5.52 2.03
N GLU A 248 23.28 -5.30 2.16
CA GLU A 248 22.30 -5.64 1.14
C GLU A 248 22.61 -4.96 -0.20
N ILE A 249 22.92 -3.65 -0.18
CA ILE A 249 23.19 -2.86 -1.39
C ILE A 249 24.58 -3.10 -2.00
N ALA A 250 25.45 -3.88 -1.35
CA ALA A 250 26.79 -4.15 -1.86
C ALA A 250 26.77 -4.78 -3.26
N THR A 251 25.71 -5.54 -3.58
CA THR A 251 25.46 -6.06 -4.92
C THR A 251 23.96 -6.08 -5.23
N HIS A 252 23.63 -6.11 -6.52
CA HIS A 252 22.25 -6.17 -7.02
C HIS A 252 22.06 -7.40 -7.90
N ALA A 253 20.83 -7.88 -7.98
CA ALA A 253 20.46 -8.93 -8.91
C ALA A 253 20.84 -8.53 -10.35
N THR A 254 21.24 -9.50 -11.18
CA THR A 254 21.59 -9.25 -12.59
C THR A 254 20.37 -9.23 -13.51
N SER A 255 19.26 -9.79 -13.04
CA SER A 255 17.97 -9.84 -13.74
C SER A 255 16.90 -9.13 -12.93
N ALA A 256 15.99 -8.43 -13.62
CA ALA A 256 14.87 -7.78 -12.97
C ALA A 256 13.84 -8.81 -12.50
N SER A 257 13.17 -8.50 -11.39
CA SER A 257 12.00 -9.25 -10.90
C SER A 257 11.06 -8.29 -10.18
N LYS A 258 9.80 -8.69 -9.96
CA LYS A 258 8.78 -7.81 -9.39
C LYS A 258 8.53 -8.04 -7.90
N ILE A 259 8.73 -9.27 -7.45
CA ILE A 259 8.29 -9.71 -6.12
C ILE A 259 9.47 -10.24 -5.30
N GLY A 260 9.65 -9.67 -4.11
CA GLY A 260 10.65 -10.05 -3.13
C GLY A 260 10.05 -10.37 -1.76
N LEU A 261 10.91 -10.39 -0.74
CA LEU A 261 10.53 -10.36 0.68
C LEU A 261 11.02 -9.07 1.32
N MET A 262 10.72 -8.87 2.61
CA MET A 262 11.33 -7.79 3.38
C MET A 262 12.84 -8.02 3.51
N TYR A 263 13.59 -6.93 3.65
CA TYR A 263 14.98 -6.97 4.08
C TYR A 263 15.09 -6.93 5.60
N ALA A 264 16.22 -7.40 6.13
CA ALA A 264 16.60 -7.22 7.53
C ALA A 264 16.64 -5.73 7.91
N SER A 265 17.11 -4.87 7.00
CA SER A 265 17.09 -3.42 7.19
C SER A 265 15.66 -2.86 7.28
N ASP A 266 14.71 -3.34 6.46
CA ASP A 266 13.30 -2.91 6.55
C ASP A 266 12.73 -3.21 7.93
N TRP A 267 13.01 -4.41 8.45
CA TRP A 267 12.62 -4.82 9.79
C TRP A 267 13.21 -3.88 10.85
N GLY A 268 14.52 -3.66 10.81
CA GLY A 268 15.20 -2.83 11.81
C GLY A 268 14.72 -1.38 11.82
N TYR A 269 14.54 -0.79 10.64
CA TYR A 269 14.07 0.60 10.54
C TYR A 269 12.60 0.79 10.93
N ALA A 270 11.76 -0.25 10.87
CA ALA A 270 10.36 -0.13 11.29
C ALA A 270 10.19 -0.02 12.82
N ASN A 271 11.27 -0.19 13.59
CA ASN A 271 11.29 -0.05 15.05
C ASN A 271 11.68 1.38 15.45
N ASP A 272 10.80 2.08 16.17
CA ASP A 272 11.02 3.46 16.64
C ASP A 272 11.72 3.54 18.02
N GLU A 273 11.87 2.42 18.73
CA GLU A 273 12.45 2.36 20.08
C GLU A 273 13.80 1.63 20.15
N PHE A 274 14.21 0.91 19.10
CA PHE A 274 15.46 0.14 19.11
C PHE A 274 16.24 0.27 17.79
N ASN A 275 17.48 0.76 17.88
CA ASN A 275 18.40 0.94 16.76
C ASN A 275 19.69 0.12 16.88
N GLY A 276 19.77 -0.79 17.86
CA GLY A 276 20.93 -1.64 18.11
C GLY A 276 21.05 -2.83 17.17
N GLU A 277 21.94 -3.76 17.50
CA GLU A 277 22.10 -5.00 16.74
C GLU A 277 20.87 -5.89 16.86
N LEU A 278 20.34 -6.29 15.71
CA LEU A 278 19.06 -6.98 15.58
C LEU A 278 19.15 -8.50 15.84
N GLY A 279 20.31 -9.01 16.26
CA GLY A 279 20.54 -10.45 16.47
C GLY A 279 19.78 -11.06 17.65
N PHE A 280 19.58 -12.37 17.62
CA PHE A 280 18.89 -13.11 18.69
C PHE A 280 19.53 -12.96 20.08
N THR A 281 20.85 -12.83 20.15
CA THR A 281 21.59 -12.66 21.41
C THR A 281 21.73 -11.20 21.84
N THR A 282 21.41 -10.24 20.97
CA THR A 282 21.70 -8.81 21.18
C THR A 282 20.44 -7.98 21.32
N MET A 283 19.36 -8.37 20.63
CA MET A 283 18.11 -7.65 20.66
C MET A 283 17.32 -8.02 21.93
N PRO A 284 16.94 -7.03 22.76
CA PRO A 284 16.19 -7.31 23.98
C PRO A 284 14.83 -7.96 23.69
N PHE A 285 14.42 -8.87 24.57
CA PHE A 285 13.11 -9.49 24.47
C PHE A 285 11.99 -8.44 24.51
N GLY A 286 11.05 -8.53 23.58
CA GLY A 286 9.92 -7.60 23.50
C GLY A 286 10.22 -6.27 22.79
N SER A 287 11.45 -6.04 22.31
CA SER A 287 11.79 -4.84 21.54
C SER A 287 11.00 -4.72 20.23
N SER A 288 10.39 -5.80 19.71
CA SER A 288 9.53 -5.77 18.51
C SER A 288 8.10 -5.28 18.76
N LYS A 289 7.70 -4.98 20.01
CA LYS A 289 6.34 -4.52 20.33
C LYS A 289 5.93 -3.23 19.62
N ASN A 290 6.92 -2.41 19.25
CA ASN A 290 6.75 -1.16 18.51
C ASN A 290 7.27 -1.27 17.07
N ASN A 291 7.29 -2.48 16.53
CA ASN A 291 7.60 -2.69 15.13
C ASN A 291 6.33 -3.17 14.43
N TRP A 292 5.72 -2.34 13.59
CA TRP A 292 4.52 -2.74 12.84
C TRP A 292 4.80 -3.88 11.85
N LEU A 293 6.04 -4.12 11.43
CA LEU A 293 6.37 -5.30 10.62
C LEU A 293 6.32 -6.59 11.43
N SER A 294 6.23 -6.52 12.76
CA SER A 294 6.15 -7.68 13.66
C SER A 294 5.01 -8.62 13.31
N SER A 295 5.36 -9.91 13.27
CA SER A 295 4.53 -11.00 12.76
C SER A 295 5.08 -12.34 13.28
N ASN A 296 4.72 -13.46 12.65
CA ASN A 296 5.30 -14.76 12.96
C ASN A 296 6.78 -14.84 12.52
N ASN A 297 7.39 -16.01 12.69
CA ASN A 297 8.68 -16.28 12.08
C ASN A 297 8.57 -16.08 10.55
N GLU A 298 9.39 -15.21 9.97
CA GLU A 298 9.29 -14.81 8.56
C GLU A 298 10.65 -14.75 7.89
N TRP A 299 10.74 -15.27 6.66
CA TRP A 299 11.95 -15.16 5.86
C TRP A 299 12.17 -13.72 5.40
N THR A 300 13.45 -13.33 5.34
CA THR A 300 13.90 -12.08 4.72
C THR A 300 14.66 -12.39 3.43
N MET A 301 14.85 -11.40 2.56
CA MET A 301 15.78 -11.51 1.42
C MET A 301 17.25 -11.43 1.83
N SER A 302 17.53 -10.93 3.03
CA SER A 302 18.89 -10.77 3.54
C SER A 302 19.44 -12.14 3.96
N GLY A 303 20.71 -12.40 3.64
CA GLY A 303 21.42 -13.60 4.09
C GLY A 303 22.20 -13.32 5.37
N TYR A 304 22.24 -14.30 6.29
CA TYR A 304 23.21 -14.29 7.38
C TYR A 304 24.61 -14.61 6.83
N SER A 305 24.68 -15.53 5.88
CA SER A 305 25.86 -15.81 5.05
C SER A 305 25.47 -16.34 3.69
N SER A 306 26.44 -16.68 2.84
CA SER A 306 26.20 -17.36 1.56
C SER A 306 25.56 -18.75 1.72
N SER A 307 25.62 -19.33 2.93
CA SER A 307 25.14 -20.67 3.22
C SER A 307 23.95 -20.71 4.18
N ASN A 308 23.57 -19.58 4.79
CA ASN A 308 22.47 -19.51 5.76
C ASN A 308 21.54 -18.31 5.50
N PRO A 309 20.25 -18.55 5.24
CA PRO A 309 19.27 -17.47 5.17
C PRO A 309 19.03 -16.84 6.54
N LEU A 310 18.50 -15.62 6.53
CA LEU A 310 18.14 -14.87 7.72
C LEU A 310 16.62 -14.83 7.90
N ILE A 311 16.17 -15.09 9.13
CA ILE A 311 14.77 -15.11 9.53
C ILE A 311 14.52 -14.06 10.60
N VAL A 312 13.38 -13.37 10.53
CA VAL A 312 12.83 -12.60 11.65
C VAL A 312 12.07 -13.57 12.55
N SER A 313 12.38 -13.55 13.85
CA SER A 313 11.66 -14.28 14.88
C SER A 313 10.34 -13.59 15.24
N HIS A 314 9.34 -14.37 15.63
CA HIS A 314 8.16 -13.85 16.34
C HIS A 314 8.50 -13.11 17.64
N LEU A 315 9.68 -13.38 18.23
CA LEU A 315 10.22 -12.62 19.38
C LEU A 315 10.88 -11.30 18.97
N GLY A 316 11.01 -11.07 17.67
CA GLY A 316 11.47 -9.83 17.07
C GLY A 316 12.92 -9.81 16.57
N SER A 317 13.75 -10.72 17.04
CA SER A 317 15.16 -10.76 16.67
C SER A 317 15.41 -11.50 15.37
N LEU A 318 16.53 -11.20 14.71
CA LEU A 318 17.04 -11.89 13.54
C LEU A 318 17.97 -13.02 13.95
N PHE A 319 17.87 -14.16 13.26
CA PHE A 319 18.81 -15.27 13.41
C PHE A 319 18.98 -16.06 12.11
N SER A 320 20.02 -16.87 12.03
CA SER A 320 20.20 -17.81 10.92
C SER A 320 19.36 -19.06 11.14
N ASN A 321 18.81 -19.62 10.06
CA ASN A 321 18.06 -20.87 10.12
C ASN A 321 18.34 -21.71 8.87
N ALA A 322 18.13 -23.02 8.93
CA ALA A 322 18.38 -23.91 7.81
C ALA A 322 17.47 -23.58 6.62
N SER A 323 18.02 -23.52 5.42
CA SER A 323 17.28 -23.28 4.16
C SER A 323 16.27 -24.39 3.83
N SER A 324 16.42 -25.56 4.45
CA SER A 324 15.47 -26.67 4.39
C SER A 324 14.21 -26.46 5.24
N ASN A 325 14.24 -25.55 6.22
CA ASN A 325 13.10 -25.25 7.06
C ASN A 325 12.11 -24.34 6.33
N GLY A 326 10.81 -24.58 6.54
CA GLY A 326 9.75 -23.70 6.05
C GLY A 326 9.53 -22.56 7.02
N SER A 327 9.34 -21.34 6.52
CA SER A 327 8.93 -20.19 7.32
C SER A 327 7.99 -19.30 6.53
N SER A 328 7.21 -18.49 7.23
CA SER A 328 6.23 -17.60 6.61
C SER A 328 6.91 -16.64 5.63
N ILE A 329 6.21 -16.34 4.54
CA ILE A 329 6.64 -15.34 3.57
C ILE A 329 5.53 -14.33 3.32
N ARG A 330 5.90 -13.05 3.29
CA ARG A 330 5.02 -11.96 2.86
C ARG A 330 5.59 -11.32 1.59
N PRO A 331 4.87 -11.38 0.45
CA PRO A 331 5.28 -10.74 -0.78
C PRO A 331 5.55 -9.24 -0.59
N VAL A 332 6.65 -8.77 -1.18
CA VAL A 332 7.08 -7.38 -1.19
C VAL A 332 7.23 -6.89 -2.62
N LEU A 333 6.75 -5.68 -2.90
CA LEU A 333 6.75 -5.08 -4.23
C LEU A 333 7.23 -3.63 -4.18
N TYR A 334 7.76 -3.15 -5.29
CA TYR A 334 7.94 -1.72 -5.54
C TYR A 334 6.90 -1.25 -6.55
N LEU A 335 6.26 -0.10 -6.29
CA LEU A 335 5.28 0.51 -7.18
C LEU A 335 5.93 1.58 -8.04
N LYS A 336 5.47 1.70 -9.30
CA LYS A 336 5.91 2.72 -10.26
C LYS A 336 5.71 4.14 -9.74
N SER A 337 6.55 5.07 -10.22
CA SER A 337 6.59 6.46 -9.74
C SER A 337 5.34 7.28 -10.03
N ASN A 338 4.54 6.89 -11.03
CA ASN A 338 3.30 7.57 -11.42
C ASN A 338 2.08 7.12 -10.60
N VAL A 339 2.22 6.14 -9.70
CA VAL A 339 1.14 5.75 -8.79
C VAL A 339 0.81 6.90 -7.84
N TYR A 340 -0.48 7.20 -7.70
CA TYR A 340 -0.97 8.31 -6.88
C TYR A 340 -2.11 7.86 -5.95
N VAL A 341 -2.35 8.64 -4.90
CA VAL A 341 -3.40 8.36 -3.92
C VAL A 341 -4.73 8.93 -4.39
N THR A 342 -5.72 8.08 -4.57
CA THR A 342 -7.09 8.47 -4.94
C THR A 342 -7.95 8.74 -3.70
N GLY A 343 -7.58 8.25 -2.52
CA GLY A 343 -8.36 8.44 -1.30
C GLY A 343 -7.84 7.59 -0.13
N GLY A 344 -8.58 7.60 0.97
CA GLY A 344 -8.22 6.90 2.21
C GLY A 344 -7.25 7.68 3.09
N THR A 345 -7.22 7.32 4.36
CA THR A 345 -6.39 7.94 5.41
C THR A 345 -5.16 7.11 5.77
N GLY A 346 -5.11 5.84 5.34
CA GLY A 346 -4.04 4.90 5.64
C GLY A 346 -4.31 4.05 6.87
N THR A 347 -5.45 4.24 7.55
CA THR A 347 -5.87 3.38 8.66
C THR A 347 -6.31 2.01 8.16
N LYS A 348 -6.36 1.00 9.02
CA LYS A 348 -6.81 -0.36 8.64
C LYS A 348 -8.24 -0.38 8.05
N VAL A 349 -9.12 0.47 8.55
CA VAL A 349 -10.53 0.55 8.13
C VAL A 349 -10.73 1.49 6.92
N ASP A 350 -9.76 2.36 6.65
CA ASP A 350 -9.76 3.31 5.54
C ASP A 350 -8.35 3.39 4.91
N PRO A 351 -7.88 2.29 4.29
CA PRO A 351 -6.54 2.21 3.73
C PRO A 351 -6.40 3.15 2.53
N TYR A 352 -5.17 3.56 2.22
CA TYR A 352 -4.90 4.33 1.01
C TYR A 352 -5.39 3.58 -0.22
N ARG A 353 -6.12 4.29 -1.08
CA ARG A 353 -6.57 3.84 -2.40
C ARG A 353 -5.67 4.47 -3.44
N ILE A 354 -5.32 3.71 -4.46
CA ILE A 354 -4.35 4.14 -5.46
C ILE A 354 -4.88 4.00 -6.88
N GLY A 355 -4.37 4.88 -7.75
CA GLY A 355 -4.53 4.88 -9.19
C GLY A 355 -3.21 5.10 -9.90
N MET A 356 -3.22 4.99 -11.22
CA MET A 356 -2.04 5.18 -12.08
C MET A 356 -2.41 5.92 -13.36
#